data_AF-G5F342-F1
#
_entry.id   AF-G5F342-F1
#
_cell.length_a   1.000
_cell.length_b   1.000
_cell.length_c   1.000
_cell.angle_alpha   90.00
_cell.angle_beta   90.00
_cell.angle_gamma   90.00
#
_symmetry.space_group_name_H-M   'P 1'
#
loop_
_entity.id
_entity.type
_entity.pdbx_description
1 polymer ?
#
loop_
_entity_poly.entity_id
_entity_poly.type
_entity_poly.pdbx_seq_one_letter_code
_entity_poly.pdbx_strand_id
1 'polypeptide(L)'
;MSARIPANGDANAGAASTTPSTDLGLKGRDLITIGIFTALYFALTMIPMFVSGIHPMVWAFFPAMAAILGSVPFMLLCSRVRKPFAILIMGSVMCLITLTGSFTPLIVGLFVGGALLAELARYLTHYERYLGNAVAFAFFSLGWLGSPLPIWLFHDAFAAHIAQAGMPAEYVAQLVSVSDPIWMAACIGATVACACLGSLLTRALFRKHFERAGLV
;
A
#
# COMPACT_ATOMS: atom_id res chain seq x y z
N MET A 1 -14.62 3.43 83.83
CA MET A 1 -13.21 2.96 83.83
C MET A 1 -13.08 1.93 82.72
N SER A 2 -12.65 2.34 81.53
CA SER A 2 -12.13 1.43 80.50
C SER A 2 -11.29 2.25 79.53
N ALA A 3 -10.17 1.66 79.15
CA ALA A 3 -8.93 2.29 78.76
C ALA A 3 -8.90 2.74 77.28
N ARG A 4 -8.15 3.82 77.02
CA ARG A 4 -7.56 4.14 75.71
C ARG A 4 -6.40 3.17 75.43
N ILE A 5 -6.15 2.89 74.14
CA ILE A 5 -4.87 2.60 73.42
C ILE A 5 -5.20 1.71 72.19
N PRO A 6 -4.52 1.80 71.01
CA PRO A 6 -3.81 2.90 70.34
C PRO A 6 -4.22 3.05 68.85
N ALA A 7 -3.58 4.02 68.17
CA ALA A 7 -3.68 4.26 66.73
C ALA A 7 -3.20 3.06 65.89
N ASN A 8 -4.05 2.62 64.95
CA ASN A 8 -3.65 1.73 63.87
C ASN A 8 -3.38 2.57 62.62
N GLY A 9 -2.11 2.68 62.26
CA GLY A 9 -1.71 3.23 60.97
C GLY A 9 -1.86 2.14 59.93
N ASP A 10 -2.83 2.30 59.02
CA ASP A 10 -2.93 1.45 57.84
C ASP A 10 -3.42 2.25 56.63
N ALA A 11 -2.75 1.96 55.51
CA ALA A 11 -3.27 2.03 54.16
C ALA A 11 -3.62 3.41 53.59
N ASN A 12 -2.60 4.11 53.07
CA ASN A 12 -2.79 4.79 51.79
C ASN A 12 -1.94 4.10 50.74
N ALA A 13 -2.53 3.06 50.14
CA ALA A 13 -2.10 2.52 48.86
C ALA A 13 -2.18 3.65 47.84
N GLY A 14 -1.05 4.31 47.62
CA GLY A 14 -0.86 5.26 46.53
C GLY A 14 -1.18 4.55 45.23
N ALA A 15 -2.33 4.89 44.65
CA ALA A 15 -2.80 4.42 43.38
C ALA A 15 -1.68 4.57 42.35
N ALA A 16 -1.09 3.44 41.95
CA ALA A 16 -0.37 3.35 40.69
C ALA A 16 -1.39 3.68 39.61
N SER A 17 -1.33 4.91 39.10
CA SER A 17 -2.06 5.33 37.93
C SER A 17 -1.67 4.40 36.79
N THR A 18 -2.49 3.38 36.54
CA THR A 18 -2.45 2.61 35.30
C THR A 18 -2.89 3.54 34.18
N THR A 19 -1.98 4.40 33.71
CA THR A 19 -2.05 4.87 32.34
C THR A 19 -2.15 3.62 31.48
N PRO A 20 -3.23 3.42 30.71
CA PRO A 20 -3.28 2.30 29.78
C PRO A 20 -2.09 2.51 28.86
N SER A 21 -1.09 1.63 28.96
CA SER A 21 -0.05 1.54 27.96
C SER A 21 -0.76 1.22 26.66
N THR A 22 -1.01 2.25 25.86
CA THR A 22 -1.44 2.11 24.48
C THR A 22 -0.38 1.25 23.83
N ASP A 23 -0.68 -0.03 23.68
CA ASP A 23 0.18 -1.04 23.10
C ASP A 23 0.27 -0.76 21.59
N LEU A 24 1.05 0.28 21.26
CA LEU A 24 1.30 0.82 19.93
C LEU A 24 2.16 -0.13 19.08
N GLY A 25 2.71 -1.19 19.68
CA GLY A 25 3.52 -2.19 19.00
C GLY A 25 2.69 -3.16 18.16
N LEU A 26 3.24 -3.54 17.00
CA LEU A 26 2.73 -4.65 16.20
C LEU A 26 2.95 -5.97 16.96
N LYS A 27 1.89 -6.75 17.13
CA LYS A 27 1.97 -8.09 17.72
C LYS A 27 2.28 -9.13 16.63
N GLY A 28 2.76 -10.31 17.03
CA GLY A 28 2.99 -11.41 16.08
C GLY A 28 1.76 -11.74 15.21
N ARG A 29 0.55 -11.69 15.79
CA ARG A 29 -0.72 -11.83 15.05
C ARG A 29 -0.92 -10.75 13.98
N ASP A 30 -0.49 -9.53 14.26
CA ASP A 30 -0.62 -8.41 13.32
C ASP A 30 0.36 -8.61 12.15
N LEU A 31 1.58 -9.08 12.42
CA LEU A 31 2.57 -9.45 11.39
C LEU A 31 2.07 -10.58 10.48
N ILE A 32 1.47 -11.63 11.05
CA ILE A 32 0.84 -12.71 10.26
C ILE A 32 -0.26 -12.15 9.36
N THR A 33 -1.09 -11.25 9.89
CA THR A 33 -2.17 -10.61 9.13
C THR A 33 -1.62 -9.74 7.99
N ILE A 34 -0.56 -8.96 8.25
CA ILE A 34 0.15 -8.18 7.22
C ILE A 34 0.69 -9.10 6.14
N GLY A 35 1.36 -10.20 6.51
CA GLY A 35 1.89 -11.18 5.56
C GLY A 35 0.81 -11.78 4.66
N ILE A 36 -0.31 -12.23 5.22
CA ILE A 36 -1.43 -12.80 4.45
C ILE A 36 -1.99 -11.80 3.46
N PHE A 37 -2.29 -10.56 3.88
CA PHE A 37 -2.84 -9.57 2.96
C PHE A 37 -1.82 -9.08 1.93
N THR A 38 -0.53 -9.05 2.28
CA THR A 38 0.55 -8.75 1.32
C THR A 38 0.64 -9.84 0.25
N ALA A 39 0.57 -11.11 0.64
CA ALA A 39 0.54 -12.22 -0.31
C ALA A 39 -0.70 -12.18 -1.21
N LEU A 40 -1.88 -11.88 -0.65
CA LEU A 40 -3.12 -11.69 -1.42
C LEU A 40 -3.02 -10.50 -2.38
N TYR A 41 -2.45 -9.38 -1.93
CA TYR A 41 -2.19 -8.23 -2.77
C TYR A 41 -1.29 -8.59 -3.94
N PHE A 42 -0.15 -9.22 -3.66
CA PHE A 42 0.78 -9.67 -4.67
C PHE A 42 0.10 -10.60 -5.69
N ALA A 43 -0.59 -11.64 -5.21
CA ALA A 43 -1.29 -12.60 -6.06
C ALA A 43 -2.35 -11.95 -6.96
N LEU A 44 -3.14 -11.00 -6.44
CA LEU A 44 -4.12 -10.28 -7.25
C LEU A 44 -3.47 -9.34 -8.28
N THR A 45 -2.33 -8.72 -7.92
CA THR A 45 -1.57 -7.88 -8.85
C THR A 45 -0.79 -8.67 -9.90
N MET A 46 -0.62 -9.99 -9.74
CA MET A 46 -0.06 -10.85 -10.79
C MET A 46 -0.96 -10.94 -12.02
N ILE A 47 -2.29 -10.90 -11.86
CA ILE A 47 -3.23 -10.94 -12.98
C ILE A 47 -2.95 -9.82 -14.01
N PRO A 48 -2.94 -8.53 -13.62
CA PRO A 48 -2.64 -7.46 -14.56
C PRO A 48 -1.19 -7.53 -15.05
N MET A 49 -0.27 -8.10 -14.28
CA MET A 49 1.12 -8.27 -14.69
C MET A 49 1.25 -9.27 -15.84
N PHE A 50 0.53 -10.40 -15.80
CA PHE A 50 0.50 -11.33 -16.94
C PHE A 50 -0.20 -10.72 -18.17
N VAL A 51 -1.29 -9.97 -17.95
CA VAL A 51 -2.02 -9.28 -19.03
C VAL A 51 -1.16 -8.20 -19.68
N SER A 52 -0.26 -7.56 -18.92
CA SER A 52 0.66 -6.55 -19.43
C SER A 52 1.63 -7.07 -20.50
N GLY A 53 1.91 -8.38 -20.51
CA GLY A 53 2.79 -8.99 -21.51
C GLY A 53 2.23 -9.04 -22.93
N ILE A 54 0.94 -8.75 -23.12
CA ILE A 54 0.28 -8.83 -24.43
C ILE A 54 0.64 -7.64 -25.33
N HIS A 55 0.74 -6.43 -24.75
CA HIS A 55 0.92 -5.20 -25.53
C HIS A 55 1.61 -4.10 -24.71
N PRO A 56 2.58 -3.34 -25.26
CA PRO A 56 3.32 -2.31 -24.51
C PRO A 56 2.44 -1.23 -23.88
N MET A 57 1.35 -0.82 -24.55
CA MET A 57 0.32 0.07 -23.96
C MET A 57 -0.30 -0.49 -22.68
N VAL A 58 -0.63 -1.79 -22.65
CA VAL A 58 -1.24 -2.43 -21.47
C VAL A 58 -0.24 -2.48 -20.33
N TRP A 59 1.04 -2.64 -20.64
CA TRP A 59 2.12 -2.53 -19.67
C TRP A 59 2.33 -1.11 -19.15
N ALA A 60 2.21 -0.08 -19.99
CA ALA A 60 2.28 1.30 -19.53
C ALA A 60 1.18 1.64 -18.51
N PHE A 61 -0.03 1.09 -18.68
CA PHE A 61 -1.19 1.28 -17.78
C PHE A 61 -1.37 0.16 -16.74
N PHE A 62 -0.44 -0.78 -16.66
CA PHE A 62 -0.45 -1.86 -15.65
C PHE A 62 -0.66 -1.35 -14.21
N PRO A 63 -0.01 -0.26 -13.77
CA PRO A 63 -0.18 0.25 -12.40
C PRO A 63 -1.64 0.63 -12.10
N ALA A 64 -2.37 1.14 -13.08
CA ALA A 64 -3.78 1.48 -12.93
C ALA A 64 -4.66 0.23 -12.76
N MET A 65 -4.41 -0.83 -13.53
CA MET A 65 -5.12 -2.11 -13.37
C MET A 65 -4.79 -2.78 -12.02
N ALA A 66 -3.52 -2.76 -11.64
CA ALA A 66 -3.04 -3.26 -10.35
C ALA A 66 -3.68 -2.50 -9.17
N ALA A 67 -3.88 -1.18 -9.30
CA ALA A 67 -4.55 -0.37 -8.28
C ALA A 67 -6.02 -0.79 -8.06
N ILE A 68 -6.76 -1.14 -9.12
CA ILE A 68 -8.16 -1.59 -8.96
C ILE A 68 -8.23 -2.92 -8.19
N LEU A 69 -7.40 -3.89 -8.55
CA LEU A 69 -7.44 -5.22 -7.92
C LEU A 69 -6.78 -5.22 -6.55
N GLY A 70 -5.70 -4.47 -6.39
CA GLY A 70 -4.95 -4.33 -5.15
C GLY A 70 -5.69 -3.56 -4.07
N SER A 71 -6.72 -2.77 -4.41
CA SER A 71 -7.48 -2.00 -3.42
C SER A 71 -8.14 -2.90 -2.37
N VAL A 72 -8.68 -4.05 -2.79
CA VAL A 72 -9.43 -4.96 -1.90
C VAL A 72 -8.55 -5.48 -0.74
N PRO A 73 -7.44 -6.21 -1.01
CA PRO A 73 -6.58 -6.71 0.07
C PRO A 73 -5.92 -5.58 0.86
N PHE A 74 -5.58 -4.45 0.23
CA PHE A 74 -5.00 -3.30 0.93
C PHE A 74 -5.97 -2.68 1.93
N MET A 75 -7.23 -2.47 1.52
CA MET A 75 -8.25 -1.92 2.40
C MET A 75 -8.65 -2.91 3.50
N LEU A 76 -8.67 -4.21 3.20
CA LEU A 76 -8.87 -5.26 4.20
C LEU A 76 -7.73 -5.22 5.24
N LEU A 77 -6.48 -5.12 4.81
CA LEU A 77 -5.34 -4.96 5.72
C LEU A 77 -5.52 -3.74 6.62
N CYS A 78 -5.84 -2.57 6.05
CA CYS A 78 -6.05 -1.35 6.81
C CYS A 78 -7.19 -1.48 7.83
N SER A 79 -8.23 -2.26 7.50
CA SER A 79 -9.36 -2.49 8.41
C SER A 79 -9.02 -3.42 9.58
N ARG A 80 -8.13 -4.40 9.36
CA ARG A 80 -7.72 -5.41 10.35
C ARG A 80 -6.56 -4.95 11.22
N VAL A 81 -5.62 -4.20 10.63
CA VAL A 81 -4.43 -3.68 11.32
C VAL A 81 -4.51 -2.15 11.31
N ARG A 82 -5.12 -1.62 12.37
CA ARG A 82 -5.26 -0.17 12.65
C ARG A 82 -4.10 0.34 13.52
N LYS A 83 -2.88 -0.08 13.17
CA LYS A 83 -1.66 0.21 13.91
C LYS A 83 -0.59 0.80 12.98
N PRO A 84 0.37 1.57 13.52
CA PRO A 84 1.44 2.11 12.72
C PRO A 84 2.32 1.01 12.10
N PHE A 85 3.05 1.36 11.05
CA PHE A 85 4.04 0.55 10.31
C PHE A 85 3.50 -0.61 9.47
N ALA A 86 2.19 -0.89 9.51
CA ALA A 86 1.61 -1.98 8.74
C ALA A 86 1.82 -1.81 7.23
N ILE A 87 1.69 -0.58 6.72
CA ILE A 87 1.86 -0.30 5.28
C ILE A 87 3.34 -0.25 4.92
N LEU A 88 4.21 0.19 5.83
CA LEU A 88 5.66 0.17 5.62
C LEU A 88 6.19 -1.25 5.48
N ILE A 89 5.72 -2.20 6.30
CA ILE A 89 6.13 -3.60 6.20
C ILE A 89 5.65 -4.18 4.87
N MET A 90 4.38 -3.95 4.51
CA MET A 90 3.83 -4.39 3.22
C MET A 90 4.63 -3.80 2.04
N GLY A 91 4.91 -2.50 2.05
CA GLY A 91 5.70 -1.82 1.02
C GLY A 91 7.13 -2.33 0.92
N SER A 92 7.76 -2.62 2.05
CA SER A 92 9.11 -3.20 2.10
C SER A 92 9.14 -4.59 1.50
N VAL A 93 8.17 -5.44 1.83
CA VAL A 93 8.04 -6.79 1.25
C VAL A 93 7.79 -6.71 -0.26
N MET A 94 6.89 -5.84 -0.70
CA MET A 94 6.62 -5.63 -2.13
C MET A 94 7.85 -5.11 -2.88
N CYS A 95 8.60 -4.18 -2.28
CA CYS A 95 9.85 -3.68 -2.81
C CYS A 95 10.88 -4.81 -2.98
N LEU A 96 11.03 -5.69 -1.99
CA LEU A 96 11.94 -6.83 -2.06
C LEU A 96 11.54 -7.83 -3.15
N ILE A 97 10.25 -8.10 -3.32
CA ILE A 97 9.74 -9.02 -4.34
C ILE A 97 9.97 -8.46 -5.76
N THR A 98 9.85 -7.14 -5.92
CA THR A 98 9.95 -6.45 -7.23
C THR A 98 11.37 -5.97 -7.55
N LEU A 99 12.35 -6.32 -6.73
CA LEU A 99 13.74 -5.84 -6.81
C LEU A 99 14.56 -6.42 -7.98
N THR A 100 13.94 -7.10 -8.92
CA THR A 100 14.59 -7.89 -9.98
C THR A 100 15.01 -7.08 -11.22
N GLY A 101 14.78 -5.77 -11.26
CA GLY A 101 15.05 -4.92 -12.44
C GLY A 101 16.28 -4.01 -12.33
N SER A 102 16.82 -3.61 -13.49
CA SER A 102 17.97 -2.69 -13.66
C SER A 102 17.79 -1.30 -13.04
N PHE A 103 16.55 -0.88 -12.80
CA PHE A 103 16.19 0.43 -12.22
C PHE A 103 15.85 0.32 -10.72
N THR A 104 16.62 -0.49 -9.99
CA THR A 104 16.39 -0.80 -8.58
C THR A 104 16.19 0.43 -7.68
N PRO A 105 16.99 1.51 -7.77
CA PRO A 105 16.82 2.67 -6.89
C PRO A 105 15.48 3.39 -7.08
N LEU A 106 14.95 3.40 -8.31
CA LEU A 106 13.66 4.02 -8.62
C LEU A 106 12.50 3.24 -7.99
N ILE A 107 12.53 1.91 -8.11
CA ILE A 107 11.53 1.00 -7.52
C ILE A 107 11.51 1.16 -5.99
N VAL A 108 12.70 1.19 -5.37
CA VAL A 108 12.84 1.41 -3.92
C VAL A 108 12.25 2.77 -3.53
N GLY A 109 12.61 3.84 -4.25
CA GLY A 109 12.10 5.19 -3.99
C GLY A 109 10.57 5.27 -4.06
N LEU A 110 9.96 4.62 -5.03
CA LEU A 110 8.50 4.66 -5.22
C LEU A 110 7.74 3.77 -4.22
N PHE A 111 8.18 2.53 -3.98
CA PHE A 111 7.51 1.65 -3.02
C PHE A 111 7.74 2.09 -1.57
N VAL A 112 8.98 2.40 -1.19
CA VAL A 112 9.29 2.83 0.18
C VAL A 112 8.79 4.25 0.41
N GLY A 113 9.01 5.18 -0.53
CA GLY A 113 8.50 6.55 -0.44
C GLY A 113 6.98 6.59 -0.46
N GLY A 114 6.33 5.82 -1.33
CA GLY A 114 4.87 5.68 -1.37
C GLY A 114 4.31 5.08 -0.08
N ALA A 115 4.98 4.07 0.49
CA ALA A 115 4.58 3.49 1.76
C ALA A 115 4.76 4.45 2.95
N LEU A 116 5.82 5.28 2.96
CA LEU A 116 6.01 6.33 3.97
C LEU A 116 4.92 7.40 3.89
N LEU A 117 4.58 7.87 2.69
CA LEU A 117 3.48 8.82 2.48
C LEU A 117 2.13 8.21 2.85
N ALA A 118 1.92 6.94 2.53
CA ALA A 118 0.73 6.20 2.91
C ALA A 118 0.60 6.07 4.43
N GLU A 119 1.68 5.75 5.12
CA GLU A 119 1.72 5.65 6.58
C GLU A 119 1.46 7.02 7.23
N LEU A 120 2.04 8.10 6.68
CA LEU A 120 1.77 9.47 7.12
C LEU A 120 0.29 9.84 6.97
N ALA A 121 -0.33 9.51 5.84
CA ALA A 121 -1.76 9.75 5.62
C ALA A 121 -2.65 8.98 6.63
N ARG A 122 -2.28 7.74 6.97
CA ARG A 122 -2.99 6.96 8.01
C ARG A 122 -2.76 7.52 9.41
N TYR A 123 -1.56 7.99 9.70
CA TYR A 123 -1.23 8.66 10.96
C TYR A 123 -2.08 9.92 11.17
N LEU A 124 -2.13 10.80 10.15
CA LEU A 124 -2.93 12.04 10.18
C LEU A 124 -4.44 11.79 10.32
N THR A 125 -4.91 10.60 9.95
CA THR A 125 -6.33 10.22 10.05
C THR A 125 -6.63 9.27 11.19
N HIS A 126 -5.67 9.12 12.13
CA HIS A 126 -5.76 8.26 13.31
C HIS A 126 -6.11 6.80 13.01
N TYR A 127 -5.75 6.28 11.82
CA TYR A 127 -5.94 4.88 11.41
C TYR A 127 -7.40 4.37 11.34
N GLU A 128 -8.39 5.21 11.66
CA GLU A 128 -9.81 4.82 11.71
C GLU A 128 -10.59 5.23 10.45
N ARG A 129 -10.20 6.34 9.82
CA ARG A 129 -10.99 6.91 8.72
C ARG A 129 -10.74 6.17 7.40
N TYR A 130 -11.84 5.79 6.75
CA TYR A 130 -11.80 5.14 5.44
C TYR A 130 -11.14 6.01 4.37
N LEU A 131 -11.44 7.31 4.34
CA LEU A 131 -10.82 8.27 3.41
C LEU A 131 -9.29 8.33 3.59
N GLY A 132 -8.80 8.25 4.83
CA GLY A 132 -7.37 8.20 5.11
C GLY A 132 -6.70 6.96 4.52
N ASN A 133 -7.36 5.81 4.65
CA ASN A 133 -6.89 4.56 4.04
C ASN A 133 -6.95 4.59 2.50
N ALA A 134 -7.94 5.27 1.91
CA ALA A 134 -8.04 5.43 0.46
C ALA A 134 -6.94 6.36 -0.10
N VAL A 135 -6.63 7.46 0.60
CA VAL A 135 -5.50 8.34 0.26
C VAL A 135 -4.18 7.59 0.42
N ALA A 136 -4.02 6.84 1.51
CA ALA A 136 -2.86 5.99 1.72
C ALA A 136 -2.69 4.96 0.59
N PHE A 137 -3.79 4.36 0.13
CA PHE A 137 -3.75 3.45 -1.00
C PHE A 137 -3.34 4.13 -2.30
N ALA A 138 -3.83 5.34 -2.57
CA ALA A 138 -3.43 6.10 -3.76
C ALA A 138 -1.92 6.33 -3.81
N PHE A 139 -1.30 6.75 -2.69
CA PHE A 139 0.16 6.90 -2.59
C PHE A 139 0.90 5.57 -2.73
N PHE A 140 0.40 4.51 -2.09
CA PHE A 140 1.00 3.18 -2.19
C PHE A 140 0.94 2.63 -3.63
N SER A 141 -0.14 2.90 -4.35
CA SER A 141 -0.35 2.46 -5.74
C SER A 141 0.68 3.04 -6.70
N LEU A 142 1.21 4.23 -6.40
CA LEU A 142 2.30 4.84 -7.17
C LEU A 142 3.59 4.02 -7.12
N GLY A 143 3.75 3.12 -6.15
CA GLY A 143 4.85 2.15 -6.09
C GLY A 143 4.98 1.33 -7.38
N TRP A 144 3.85 0.94 -7.97
CA TRP A 144 3.81 0.16 -9.22
C TRP A 144 4.30 0.93 -10.44
N LEU A 145 4.34 2.27 -10.39
CA LEU A 145 4.91 3.06 -11.47
C LEU A 145 6.39 2.75 -11.67
N GLY A 146 7.09 2.15 -10.70
CA GLY A 146 8.51 1.80 -10.85
C GLY A 146 8.83 0.94 -12.08
N SER A 147 7.85 0.21 -12.62
CA SER A 147 8.02 -0.56 -13.86
C SER A 147 7.94 0.31 -15.13
N PRO A 148 6.87 1.10 -15.39
CA PRO A 148 6.79 1.95 -16.58
C PRO A 148 7.54 3.28 -16.50
N LEU A 149 7.79 3.80 -15.29
CA LEU A 149 8.39 5.12 -15.08
C LEU A 149 9.79 5.32 -15.70
N PRO A 150 10.68 4.30 -15.75
CA PRO A 150 11.97 4.41 -16.43
C PRO A 150 11.89 4.82 -17.91
N ILE A 151 10.79 4.55 -18.62
CA ILE A 151 10.62 5.03 -20.00
C ILE A 151 10.76 6.54 -20.02
N TRP A 152 9.98 7.23 -19.18
CA TRP A 152 9.85 8.68 -19.22
C TRP A 152 11.02 9.40 -18.54
N LEU A 153 11.62 8.78 -17.51
CA LEU A 153 12.74 9.38 -16.78
C LEU A 153 14.10 9.10 -17.43
N PHE A 154 14.26 7.93 -18.04
CA PHE A 154 15.53 7.42 -18.52
C PHE A 154 15.43 6.90 -19.96
N HIS A 155 14.78 7.64 -20.86
CA HIS A 155 14.53 7.27 -22.26
C HIS A 155 15.68 6.53 -22.92
N ASP A 156 16.87 7.14 -22.98
CA ASP A 156 18.02 6.58 -23.68
C ASP A 156 18.54 5.29 -23.02
N ALA A 157 18.61 5.28 -21.68
CA ALA A 157 19.08 4.12 -20.92
C ALA A 157 18.08 2.96 -21.00
N PHE A 158 16.78 3.25 -20.99
CA PHE A 158 15.72 2.26 -21.12
C PHE A 158 15.66 1.69 -22.54
N ALA A 159 15.77 2.53 -23.57
CA ALA A 159 15.82 2.09 -24.96
C ALA A 159 17.04 1.19 -25.23
N ALA A 160 18.22 1.58 -24.73
CA ALA A 160 19.43 0.76 -24.83
C ALA A 160 19.27 -0.59 -24.08
N HIS A 161 18.65 -0.58 -22.91
CA HIS A 161 18.41 -1.79 -22.12
C HIS A 161 17.47 -2.77 -22.85
N ILE A 162 16.36 -2.27 -23.42
CA ILE A 162 15.41 -3.11 -24.15
C ILE A 162 16.01 -3.63 -25.45
N ALA A 163 16.79 -2.81 -26.16
CA ALA A 163 17.49 -3.23 -27.37
C ALA A 163 18.50 -4.36 -27.07
N GLN A 164 19.24 -4.26 -25.96
CA GLN A 164 20.13 -5.33 -25.50
C GLN A 164 19.37 -6.58 -25.02
N ALA A 165 18.18 -6.41 -24.47
CA ALA A 165 17.30 -7.52 -24.09
C ALA A 165 16.69 -8.25 -25.31
N GLY A 166 16.95 -7.78 -26.54
CA GLY A 166 16.53 -8.44 -27.77
C GLY A 166 15.05 -8.28 -28.10
N MET A 167 14.38 -7.25 -27.58
CA MET A 167 12.97 -7.02 -27.93
C MET A 167 12.81 -6.53 -29.37
N PRO A 168 11.67 -6.86 -30.03
CA PRO A 168 11.41 -6.46 -31.42
C PRO A 168 11.44 -4.93 -31.60
N ALA A 169 11.97 -4.48 -32.74
CA ALA A 169 12.05 -3.05 -33.06
C ALA A 169 10.67 -2.36 -33.08
N GLU A 170 9.62 -3.08 -33.50
CA GLU A 170 8.23 -2.57 -33.47
C GLU A 170 7.73 -2.31 -32.05
N TYR A 171 8.09 -3.17 -31.09
CA TYR A 171 7.74 -3.00 -29.68
C TYR A 171 8.43 -1.75 -29.09
N VAL A 172 9.72 -1.55 -29.43
CA VAL A 172 10.48 -0.35 -29.02
C VAL A 172 9.87 0.91 -29.65
N ALA A 173 9.51 0.88 -30.94
CA ALA A 173 8.90 2.02 -31.61
C ALA A 173 7.54 2.41 -30.98
N GLN A 174 6.73 1.44 -30.54
CA GLN A 174 5.49 1.72 -29.80
C GLN A 174 5.74 2.25 -28.39
N LEU A 175 6.82 1.84 -27.73
CA LEU A 175 7.20 2.45 -26.44
C LEU A 175 7.71 3.89 -26.61
N VAL A 176 8.39 4.17 -27.72
CA VAL A 176 8.81 5.53 -28.09
C VAL A 176 7.60 6.41 -28.44
N SER A 177 6.52 5.88 -29.01
CA SER A 177 5.33 6.70 -29.27
C SER A 177 4.55 7.10 -28.00
N VAL A 178 4.75 6.37 -26.90
CA VAL A 178 4.22 6.73 -25.57
C VAL A 178 5.25 7.32 -24.63
N SER A 179 6.40 7.72 -25.16
CA SER A 179 7.49 8.32 -24.40
C SER A 179 7.25 9.80 -24.05
N ASP A 180 6.21 10.44 -24.59
CA ASP A 180 5.94 11.83 -24.23
C ASP A 180 5.52 12.00 -22.76
N PRO A 181 5.92 13.12 -22.10
CA PRO A 181 5.52 13.44 -20.73
C PRO A 181 4.00 13.46 -20.49
N ILE A 182 3.20 13.67 -21.55
CA ILE A 182 1.74 13.60 -21.50
C ILE A 182 1.27 12.20 -21.10
N TRP A 183 1.91 11.14 -21.62
CA TRP A 183 1.59 9.75 -21.27
C TRP A 183 2.02 9.38 -19.86
N MET A 184 3.13 9.95 -19.38
CA MET A 184 3.53 9.84 -17.97
C MET A 184 2.45 10.43 -17.05
N ALA A 185 1.99 11.65 -17.33
CA ALA A 185 0.93 12.29 -16.56
C ALA A 185 -0.39 11.51 -16.64
N ALA A 186 -0.73 10.98 -17.82
CA ALA A 186 -1.90 10.13 -18.01
C ALA A 186 -1.81 8.83 -17.21
N CYS A 187 -0.64 8.17 -17.15
CA CYS A 187 -0.43 6.94 -16.36
C CYS A 187 -0.54 7.20 -14.86
N ILE A 188 0.09 8.27 -14.35
CA ILE A 188 -0.01 8.67 -12.94
C ILE A 188 -1.47 9.01 -12.60
N GLY A 189 -2.12 9.84 -13.42
CA GLY A 189 -3.51 10.25 -13.26
C GLY A 189 -4.47 9.05 -13.29
N ALA A 190 -4.29 8.14 -14.25
CA ALA A 190 -5.08 6.91 -14.35
C ALA A 190 -4.86 6.01 -13.13
N THR A 191 -3.62 5.87 -12.65
CA THR A 191 -3.32 5.05 -11.47
C THR A 191 -4.01 5.58 -10.22
N VAL A 192 -3.95 6.90 -9.99
CA VAL A 192 -4.63 7.54 -8.86
C VAL A 192 -6.15 7.43 -9.01
N ALA A 193 -6.70 7.70 -10.20
CA ALA A 193 -8.13 7.57 -10.47
C ALA A 193 -8.62 6.13 -10.22
N CYS A 194 -7.90 5.14 -10.72
CA CYS A 194 -8.18 3.73 -10.52
C CYS A 194 -8.03 3.30 -9.05
N ALA A 195 -7.05 3.85 -8.31
CA ALA A 195 -6.92 3.62 -6.87
C ALA A 195 -8.12 4.16 -6.09
N CYS A 196 -8.61 5.36 -6.46
CA CYS A 196 -9.82 5.94 -5.89
C CYS A 196 -11.05 5.11 -6.23
N LEU A 197 -11.23 4.72 -7.50
CA LEU A 197 -12.35 3.90 -7.96
C LEU A 197 -12.34 2.51 -7.30
N GLY A 198 -11.19 1.84 -7.24
CA GLY A 198 -11.02 0.54 -6.58
C GLY A 198 -11.33 0.63 -5.09
N SER A 199 -10.88 1.70 -4.42
CA SER A 199 -11.27 1.97 -3.04
C SER A 199 -12.79 2.08 -2.93
N LEU A 200 -13.44 2.96 -3.69
CA LEU A 200 -14.90 3.11 -3.65
C LEU A 200 -15.65 1.79 -3.91
N LEU A 201 -15.20 0.99 -4.86
CA LEU A 201 -15.76 -0.34 -5.14
C LEU A 201 -15.61 -1.26 -3.94
N THR A 202 -14.45 -1.27 -3.30
CA THR A 202 -14.19 -2.03 -2.08
C THR A 202 -15.10 -1.59 -0.93
N ARG A 203 -15.33 -0.27 -0.78
CA ARG A 203 -16.29 0.27 0.20
C ARG A 203 -17.69 -0.28 -0.03
N ALA A 204 -18.16 -0.24 -1.28
CA ALA A 204 -19.47 -0.72 -1.66
C ALA A 204 -19.60 -2.23 -1.41
N LEU A 205 -18.54 -2.99 -1.71
CA LEU A 205 -18.47 -4.43 -1.46
C LEU A 205 -18.59 -4.74 0.04
N PHE A 206 -17.86 -4.01 0.90
CA PHE A 206 -17.97 -4.17 2.35
C PHE A 206 -19.37 -3.83 2.84
N ARG A 207 -19.93 -2.69 2.42
CA ARG A 207 -21.28 -2.28 2.85
C ARG A 207 -22.31 -3.35 2.52
N LYS A 208 -22.29 -3.87 1.29
CA LYS A 208 -23.20 -4.94 0.84
C LYS A 208 -23.04 -6.24 1.64
N HIS A 209 -21.82 -6.60 2.05
CA HIS A 209 -21.58 -7.78 2.88
C HIS A 209 -22.00 -7.55 4.35
N PHE A 210 -21.78 -6.35 4.89
CA PHE A 210 -22.18 -6.01 6.27
C PHE A 210 -23.70 -5.87 6.40
N GLU A 211 -24.38 -5.25 5.42
CA GLU A 211 -25.85 -5.23 5.33
C GLU A 211 -26.41 -6.66 5.23
N ARG A 212 -25.79 -7.53 4.41
CA ARG A 212 -26.18 -8.95 4.33
C ARG A 212 -25.89 -9.75 5.60
N ALA A 213 -24.95 -9.31 6.43
CA ALA A 213 -24.62 -9.92 7.71
C ALA A 213 -25.46 -9.37 8.88
N GLY A 214 -26.40 -8.44 8.62
CA GLY A 214 -27.28 -7.86 9.65
C GLY A 214 -26.57 -6.97 10.67
N LEU A 215 -25.37 -6.46 10.33
CA LEU A 215 -24.58 -5.60 11.21
C LEU A 215 -24.81 -4.10 10.95
N VAL A 216 -25.56 -3.75 9.90
CA VAL A 216 -26.12 -2.41 9.59
C VAL A 216 -27.46 -2.59 8.91
#